data_AF-A0A7Y4X4M2-F1
#
_entry.id   AF-A0A7Y4X4M2-F1
#
_cell.length_a   1.000
_cell.length_b   1.000
_cell.length_c   1.000
_cell.angle_alpha   90.00
_cell.angle_beta   90.00
_cell.angle_gamma   90.00
#
_symmetry.space_group_name_H-M   'P 1'
#
loop_
_entity.id
_entity.type
_entity.pdbx_description
1 polymer ?
#
loop_
_entity_poly.entity_id
_entity_poly.type
_entity_poly.pdbx_seq_one_letter_code
_entity_poly.pdbx_strand_id
1 'polypeptide(L)'
;MDIQTLLSKCRELGAEITPTLHGTIKLKAPAPLPDELREELRHHKAEVLALLTRPHINVRGELIIPFESDPRFHWWNGGQSIHVTLIELGASPDVLARYVDSTEILKVRQ
;
A
#
# COMPACT_ATOMS: atom_id res chain seq x y z
N MET A 1 13.80 -2.12 -15.78
CA MET A 1 14.41 -2.55 -14.48
C MET A 1 13.31 -3.12 -13.58
N ASP A 2 13.60 -3.96 -12.58
CA ASP A 2 12.54 -4.40 -11.64
C ASP A 2 12.01 -3.23 -10.80
N ILE A 3 10.71 -3.24 -10.49
CA ILE A 3 10.02 -2.14 -9.80
C ILE A 3 10.58 -1.91 -8.39
N GLN A 4 10.91 -2.96 -7.65
CA GLN A 4 11.48 -2.81 -6.30
C GLN A 4 12.86 -2.16 -6.37
N THR A 5 13.64 -2.50 -7.40
CA THR A 5 14.95 -1.89 -7.65
C THR A 5 14.79 -0.42 -8.02
N LEU A 6 13.84 -0.10 -8.88
CA LEU A 6 13.52 1.28 -9.27
C LEU A 6 13.14 2.13 -8.04
N LEU A 7 12.22 1.64 -7.21
CA LEU A 7 11.78 2.34 -6.00
C LEU A 7 12.93 2.51 -4.99
N SER A 8 13.80 1.50 -4.85
CA SER A 8 14.96 1.56 -3.96
C SER A 8 15.96 2.64 -4.42
N LYS A 9 16.29 2.68 -5.71
CA LYS A 9 17.16 3.72 -6.28
C LYS A 9 16.59 5.13 -6.10
N CYS A 10 15.28 5.30 -6.28
CA CYS A 10 14.64 6.58 -6.01
C CYS A 10 14.81 7.00 -4.55
N ARG A 11 14.60 6.08 -3.60
CA ARG A 11 14.77 6.33 -2.16
C ARG A 11 16.22 6.64 -1.78
N GLU A 12 17.20 5.96 -2.38
CA GLU A 12 18.63 6.23 -2.18
C GLU A 12 19.02 7.65 -2.58
N LEU A 13 18.37 8.20 -3.61
CA LEU A 13 18.52 9.59 -4.03
C LEU A 13 17.68 10.58 -3.20
N GLY A 14 17.06 10.12 -2.12
CA GLY A 14 16.18 10.90 -1.26
C GLY A 14 14.84 11.25 -1.89
N ALA A 15 14.45 10.58 -2.98
CA ALA A 15 13.17 10.82 -3.62
C ALA A 15 12.03 10.10 -2.89
N GLU A 16 11.01 10.87 -2.54
CA GLU A 16 9.73 10.41 -2.03
C GLU A 16 8.75 10.26 -3.20
N ILE A 17 8.15 9.07 -3.32
CA ILE A 17 7.17 8.72 -4.35
C ILE A 17 5.82 8.55 -3.67
N THR A 18 4.84 9.37 -4.05
CA THR A 18 3.49 9.35 -3.48
C THR A 18 2.44 9.21 -4.59
N PRO A 19 1.48 8.28 -4.47
CA PRO A 19 0.35 8.24 -5.38
C PRO A 19 -0.53 9.47 -5.14
N THR A 20 -1.27 9.90 -6.18
CA THR A 20 -2.29 10.93 -6.05
C THR A 20 -3.66 10.38 -6.41
N LEU A 21 -4.71 11.05 -5.92
CA LEU A 21 -6.11 10.71 -6.19
C LEU A 21 -6.49 10.68 -7.69
N HIS A 22 -5.68 11.29 -8.55
CA HIS A 22 -5.92 11.34 -10.00
C HIS A 22 -5.20 10.23 -10.78
N GLY A 23 -4.66 9.21 -10.09
CA GLY A 23 -3.89 8.14 -10.74
C GLY A 23 -2.56 8.64 -11.32
N THR A 24 -1.99 9.68 -10.72
CA THR A 24 -0.64 10.15 -11.03
C THR A 24 0.29 9.88 -9.86
N ILE A 25 1.58 9.96 -10.12
CA ILE A 25 2.61 9.79 -9.10
C ILE A 25 3.26 11.15 -8.90
N LYS A 26 3.26 11.63 -7.66
CA LYS A 26 4.01 12.80 -7.25
C LYS A 26 5.39 12.36 -6.77
N LEU A 27 6.40 13.03 -7.29
CA LEU A 27 7.80 12.74 -7.04
C LEU A 27 8.41 13.97 -6.39
N LYS A 28 8.89 13.82 -5.15
CA LYS A 28 9.55 14.88 -4.40
C LYS A 28 10.97 14.43 -4.13
N ALA A 29 11.95 15.08 -4.74
CA ALA A 29 13.36 14.74 -4.59
C ALA A 29 14.17 15.98 -4.20
N PRO A 30 15.26 15.84 -3.41
CA PRO A 30 16.12 16.95 -3.03
C PRO A 30 16.89 17.55 -4.22
N ALA A 31 17.10 16.74 -5.26
CA ALA A 31 17.69 17.15 -6.53
C ALA A 31 16.93 16.50 -7.69
N PRO A 32 17.03 17.04 -8.92
CA PRO A 32 16.46 16.40 -10.10
C PRO A 32 16.93 14.95 -10.23
N LEU A 33 15.98 14.03 -10.39
CA LEU A 33 16.31 12.62 -10.63
C LEU A 33 16.93 12.45 -12.02
N PRO A 34 17.89 11.53 -12.18
CA PRO A 34 18.42 11.12 -13.47
C PRO A 34 17.32 10.82 -14.48
N ASP A 35 17.49 11.25 -15.73
CA ASP A 35 16.47 11.07 -16.76
C ASP A 35 16.12 9.60 -17.01
N GLU A 36 17.11 8.70 -16.91
CA GLU A 36 16.90 7.24 -16.98
C GLU A 36 15.87 6.76 -15.94
N LEU A 37 15.98 7.19 -14.68
CA LEU A 37 15.02 6.82 -13.63
C LEU A 37 13.64 7.42 -13.88
N ARG A 38 13.57 8.61 -14.46
CA ARG A 38 12.30 9.27 -14.80
C ARG A 38 11.58 8.54 -15.93
N GLU A 39 12.32 8.07 -16.94
CA GLU A 39 11.75 7.27 -18.03
C GLU A 39 11.29 5.90 -17.52
N GLU A 40 12.07 5.23 -16.67
CA GLU A 40 11.66 3.95 -16.05
C GLU A 40 10.40 4.12 -15.17
N LEU A 41 10.31 5.20 -14.37
CA LEU A 41 9.10 5.52 -13.61
C LEU A 41 7.89 5.77 -14.51
N ARG A 42 8.09 6.36 -15.69
CA ARG A 42 7.02 6.57 -16.66
C ARG A 42 6.59 5.26 -17.30
N HIS A 43 7.55 4.40 -17.65
CA HIS A 43 7.30 3.09 -18.24
C HIS A 43 6.51 2.19 -17.28
N HIS A 44 6.93 2.13 -16.02
CA HIS A 44 6.30 1.31 -14.99
C HIS A 44 5.24 2.06 -14.16
N LYS A 45 4.77 3.22 -14.61
CA LYS A 45 3.86 4.10 -13.84
C LYS A 45 2.65 3.35 -13.28
N ALA A 46 1.99 2.54 -14.12
CA ALA A 46 0.78 1.82 -13.73
C ALA A 46 1.06 0.79 -12.62
N GLU A 47 2.16 0.06 -12.74
CA GLU A 47 2.55 -0.97 -11.78
C GLU A 47 3.03 -0.34 -10.46
N VAL A 48 3.81 0.75 -10.55
CA VAL A 48 4.22 1.55 -9.37
C VAL A 48 2.99 2.10 -8.66
N LEU A 49 2.02 2.66 -9.40
CA LEU A 49 0.78 3.17 -8.82
C LEU A 49 0.01 2.04 -8.12
N ALA A 50 -0.18 0.91 -8.79
CA ALA A 50 -0.87 -0.25 -8.21
C ALA A 50 -0.19 -0.74 -6.92
N LEU A 51 1.14 -0.70 -6.86
CA LEU A 51 1.87 -1.10 -5.67
C LEU A 51 1.70 -0.10 -4.50
N LEU A 52 1.69 1.20 -4.80
CA LEU A 52 1.56 2.25 -3.80
C LEU A 52 0.13 2.41 -3.26
N THR A 53 -0.89 2.05 -4.04
CA THR A 53 -2.30 2.16 -3.63
C THR A 53 -2.87 0.85 -3.08
N ARG A 54 -2.13 -0.26 -3.14
CA ARG A 54 -2.60 -1.55 -2.63
C ARG A 54 -2.49 -1.61 -1.10
N PRO A 55 -3.58 -1.97 -0.39
CA PRO A 55 -3.50 -2.29 1.03
C PRO A 55 -2.52 -3.43 1.28
N HIS A 56 -1.75 -3.35 2.35
CA HIS A 56 -0.75 -4.36 2.68
C HIS A 56 -0.49 -4.42 4.18
N ILE A 57 0.11 -5.52 4.61
CA ILE A 57 0.59 -5.70 5.99
C ILE A 57 2.09 -5.47 5.96
N ASN A 58 2.57 -4.54 6.80
CA ASN A 58 4.00 -4.24 6.85
C ASN A 58 4.77 -5.30 7.68
N VAL A 59 6.10 -5.17 7.73
CA VAL A 59 6.98 -6.10 8.47
C VAL A 59 6.73 -6.14 9.98
N ARG A 60 6.01 -5.16 10.54
CA ARG A 60 5.62 -5.11 11.96
C ARG A 60 4.27 -5.78 12.22
N GLY A 61 3.59 -6.25 11.18
CA GLY A 61 2.23 -6.80 11.27
C GLY A 61 1.16 -5.73 11.38
N GLU A 62 1.43 -4.50 10.90
CA GLU A 62 0.45 -3.42 10.88
C GLU A 62 -0.22 -3.36 9.50
N LEU A 63 -1.55 -3.26 9.50
CA LEU A 63 -2.36 -3.02 8.31
C LEU A 63 -2.18 -1.57 7.85
N ILE A 64 -1.68 -1.40 6.63
CA ILE A 64 -1.57 -0.12 5.94
C ILE A 64 -2.61 -0.09 4.81
N ILE A 65 -3.55 0.85 4.89
CA ILE A 65 -4.51 1.14 3.83
C ILE A 65 -4.19 2.53 3.27
N PRO A 66 -3.57 2.63 2.08
CA PRO A 66 -3.32 3.91 1.43
C PRO A 66 -4.62 4.70 1.21
N PHE A 67 -4.58 6.02 1.33
CA PHE A 67 -5.77 6.86 1.09
C PHE A 67 -6.26 6.75 -0.35
N GLU A 68 -5.34 6.55 -1.30
CA GLU A 68 -5.60 6.37 -2.72
C GLU A 68 -5.97 4.92 -3.09
N SER A 69 -6.11 4.01 -2.11
CA SER A 69 -6.62 2.67 -2.37
C SER A 69 -8.08 2.69 -2.82
N ASP A 70 -8.57 1.57 -3.34
CA ASP A 70 -9.99 1.38 -3.62
C ASP A 70 -10.82 1.73 -2.36
N PRO A 71 -11.85 2.60 -2.47
CA PRO A 71 -12.70 3.00 -1.35
C PRO A 71 -13.31 1.84 -0.58
N ARG A 72 -13.44 0.66 -1.21
CA ARG A 72 -13.90 -0.55 -0.51
C ARG A 72 -13.02 -0.91 0.69
N PHE A 73 -11.74 -0.53 0.71
CA PHE A 73 -10.85 -0.81 1.84
C PHE A 73 -10.91 0.26 2.94
N HIS A 74 -11.54 1.41 2.69
CA HIS A 74 -11.63 2.51 3.66
C HIS A 74 -12.72 2.23 4.69
N TRP A 75 -12.42 1.36 5.67
CA TRP A 75 -13.36 0.99 6.74
C TRP A 75 -13.91 2.20 7.51
N TRP A 76 -13.13 3.28 7.60
CA TRP A 76 -13.53 4.55 8.23
C TRP A 76 -14.49 5.38 7.38
N ASN A 77 -14.72 5.02 6.11
CA ASN A 77 -15.55 5.74 5.16
C ASN A 77 -16.64 4.84 4.55
N GLY A 78 -17.16 3.89 5.34
CA GLY A 78 -18.22 2.98 4.90
C GLY A 78 -17.76 1.84 3.99
N GLY A 79 -16.45 1.61 3.90
CA GLY A 79 -15.88 0.44 3.23
C GLY A 79 -16.06 -0.86 4.03
N GLN A 80 -15.39 -1.91 3.56
CA GLN A 80 -15.36 -3.24 4.18
C GLN A 80 -14.65 -3.20 5.55
N SER A 81 -14.97 -4.18 6.40
CA SER A 81 -14.36 -4.26 7.72
C SER A 81 -12.86 -4.56 7.64
N ILE A 82 -12.14 -4.15 8.69
CA ILE A 82 -10.71 -4.46 8.86
C ILE A 82 -10.49 -5.99 8.80
N HIS A 83 -11.38 -6.76 9.42
CA HIS A 83 -11.30 -8.22 9.41
C HIS A 83 -11.33 -8.81 8.00
N VAL A 84 -12.30 -8.39 7.17
CA VAL A 84 -12.39 -8.84 5.76
C VAL A 84 -11.11 -8.46 4.99
N THR A 85 -10.63 -7.23 5.18
CA THR A 85 -9.38 -6.76 4.55
C THR A 85 -8.18 -7.62 4.95
N LEU A 86 -8.03 -7.95 6.23
CA LEU A 86 -6.93 -8.78 6.72
C LEU A 86 -6.98 -10.21 6.15
N ILE A 87 -8.17 -10.79 6.02
CA ILE A 87 -8.36 -12.10 5.38
C ILE A 87 -7.99 -12.03 3.89
N GLU A 88 -8.42 -11.01 3.15
CA GLU A 88 -8.04 -10.80 1.74
C GLU A 88 -6.52 -10.65 1.56
N LEU A 89 -5.85 -10.05 2.53
CA LEU A 89 -4.40 -9.88 2.53
C LEU A 89 -3.63 -11.10 3.03
N GLY A 90 -4.32 -12.16 3.47
CA GLY A 90 -3.69 -13.37 4.00
C GLY A 90 -2.98 -13.15 5.34
N ALA A 91 -3.53 -12.29 6.20
CA ALA A 91 -2.99 -12.00 7.52
C ALA A 91 -2.80 -13.29 8.36
N SER A 92 -1.71 -13.34 9.12
CA SER A 92 -1.51 -14.42 10.08
C SER A 92 -2.53 -14.33 11.23
N PRO A 93 -2.79 -15.44 11.96
CA PRO A 93 -3.65 -15.43 13.14
C PRO A 93 -3.22 -14.38 14.18
N ASP A 94 -1.91 -14.18 14.35
CA ASP A 94 -1.36 -13.20 15.28
C ASP A 94 -1.69 -11.76 14.87
N VAL A 95 -1.65 -11.45 13.57
CA VAL A 95 -2.06 -10.14 13.06
C VAL A 95 -3.56 -9.96 13.22
N LEU A 96 -4.37 -10.96 12.87
CA LEU A 96 -5.82 -10.90 13.06
C LEU A 96 -6.20 -10.63 14.53
N ALA A 97 -5.56 -11.31 15.48
CA ALA A 97 -5.82 -11.14 16.91
C ALA A 97 -5.51 -9.72 17.45
N ARG A 98 -4.69 -8.93 16.75
CA ARG A 98 -4.42 -7.52 17.12
C ARG A 98 -5.54 -6.56 16.73
N TYR A 99 -6.29 -6.90 15.68
CA TYR A 99 -7.31 -6.01 15.10
C TYR A 99 -8.73 -6.44 15.43
N VAL A 100 -8.91 -7.68 15.87
CA VAL A 100 -10.21 -8.25 16.20
C VAL A 100 -10.19 -8.60 17.67
N ASP A 101 -11.01 -7.93 18.46
CA ASP A 101 -11.21 -8.30 19.86
C ASP A 101 -11.78 -9.73 19.91
N SER A 102 -11.36 -10.53 20.89
CA SER A 102 -11.65 -11.99 20.94
C SER A 102 -13.15 -12.34 20.91
N THR A 103 -14.02 -11.34 21.10
CA THR A 103 -15.48 -11.40 21.07
C THR A 103 -16.10 -11.52 19.67
N GLU A 104 -15.42 -11.09 18.60
CA GLU A 104 -15.94 -11.17 17.22
C GLU A 104 -15.53 -12.47 16.50
N ILE A 105 -14.45 -13.11 16.92
CA ILE A 105 -13.94 -14.38 16.35
C ILE A 105 -14.95 -15.53 16.59
N LEU A 106 -15.76 -15.43 17.64
CA LEU A 106 -16.74 -16.47 18.03
C LEU A 106 -18.08 -16.38 17.28
N LYS A 107 -18.35 -15.32 16.52
CA LYS A 107 -19.63 -15.18 15.78
C LYS A 107 -19.64 -15.77 14.37
N VAL A 108 -18.48 -16.16 13.84
CA VAL A 108 -18.37 -16.78 12.50
C VAL A 108 -18.51 -18.31 12.55
N ARG A 109 -18.81 -18.88 13.74
CA ARG A 109 -19.04 -20.32 13.96
C ARG A 109 -20.42 -20.66 14.51
N GLN A 110 -21.48 -19.96 14.10
CA GLN A 110 -22.86 -20.40 14.29
C GLN A 110 -23.60 -20.51 12.96
#